data_AF-A0A351KE88-F1
#
_entry.id   AF-A0A351KE88-F1
#
_cell.length_a   1.000
_cell.length_b   1.000
_cell.length_c   1.000
_cell.angle_alpha   90.00
_cell.angle_beta   90.00
_cell.angle_gamma   90.00
#
_symmetry.space_group_name_H-M   'P 1'
#
loop_
_entity.id
_entity.type
_entity.pdbx_description
1 polymer ?
#
loop_
_entity_poly.entity_id
_entity_poly.type
_entity_poly.pdbx_seq_one_letter_code
_entity_poly.pdbx_strand_id
1 'polypeptide(L)'
;MRNSYTSEILMEYEKIQDENKRKLQQKKDYVYKKFPRIKEIDSEISEYGINIAASVIKGADMEKTIGEAKKKMTDLKIEKSEILAENGLPVDYLEASYNCKKCKDTGYIGSEKCTCFKQKLIDKYYQQSNLKNILMKENFDTFDISLYSHSKVEGEDISPFENMQKIFKHSIDYVNNFDNTNENLLFYGNSGLGKTFLSNCIA
;
A
#
# COMPACT_ATOMS: atom_id res chain seq x y z
N MET A 1 -20.67 5.42 -14.96
CA MET A 1 -19.51 6.32 -15.08
C MET A 1 -18.26 5.59 -14.55
N ARG A 2 -17.28 5.26 -15.40
CA ARG A 2 -15.97 4.81 -14.89
C ARG A 2 -15.35 6.00 -14.16
N ASN A 3 -15.10 5.84 -12.87
CA ASN A 3 -14.50 6.84 -12.01
C ASN A 3 -13.13 7.26 -12.58
N SER A 4 -13.01 8.50 -13.06
CA SER A 4 -11.84 9.03 -13.76
C SER A 4 -10.54 8.80 -12.98
N TYR A 5 -10.59 8.91 -11.65
CA TYR A 5 -9.44 8.70 -10.77
C TYR A 5 -8.96 7.26 -10.72
N THR A 6 -9.87 6.28 -10.85
CA THR A 6 -9.48 4.88 -10.91
C THR A 6 -8.60 4.62 -12.13
N SER A 7 -8.98 5.13 -13.29
CA SER A 7 -8.19 4.98 -14.52
C SER A 7 -6.83 5.66 -14.41
N GLU A 8 -6.78 6.88 -13.86
CA GLU A 8 -5.54 7.62 -13.65
C GLU A 8 -4.59 6.88 -12.70
N ILE A 9 -5.10 6.38 -11.57
CA ILE A 9 -4.32 5.60 -10.60
C ILE A 9 -3.82 4.31 -11.24
N LEU A 10 -4.60 3.65 -12.10
CA LEU A 10 -4.16 2.45 -12.81
C LEU A 10 -3.00 2.75 -13.76
N MET A 11 -3.05 3.86 -14.48
CA MET A 11 -1.92 4.32 -15.31
C MET A 11 -0.67 4.62 -14.46
N GLU A 12 -0.83 5.14 -13.23
CA GLU A 12 0.30 5.30 -12.31
C GLU A 12 0.93 3.95 -11.94
N TYR A 13 0.12 2.92 -11.66
CA TYR A 13 0.62 1.57 -11.38
C TYR A 13 1.32 0.94 -12.58
N GLU A 14 0.77 1.07 -13.79
CA GLU A 14 1.41 0.60 -15.02
C GLU A 14 2.80 1.22 -15.21
N LYS A 15 2.93 2.54 -15.02
CA LYS A 15 4.22 3.24 -15.08
C LYS A 15 5.22 2.70 -14.05
N ILE A 16 4.79 2.51 -12.80
CA ILE A 16 5.65 1.95 -11.73
C ILE A 16 6.13 0.55 -12.11
N GLN A 17 5.24 -0.30 -12.62
CA GLN A 17 5.61 -1.65 -13.04
C GLN A 17 6.63 -1.63 -14.18
N ASP A 18 6.42 -0.79 -15.19
CA ASP A 18 7.31 -0.70 -16.34
C ASP A 18 8.68 -0.14 -15.95
N GLU A 19 8.74 0.85 -15.06
CA GLU A 19 9.99 1.33 -14.47
C GLU A 19 10.73 0.24 -13.69
N ASN A 20 10.01 -0.53 -12.86
CA ASN A 20 10.60 -1.60 -12.06
C ASN A 20 11.11 -2.75 -12.95
N LYS A 21 10.36 -3.11 -14.02
CA LYS A 21 10.83 -4.07 -15.04
C LYS A 21 12.10 -3.56 -15.73
N ARG A 22 12.13 -2.29 -16.11
CA ARG A 22 13.28 -1.69 -16.81
C ARG A 22 14.53 -1.65 -15.92
N LYS A 23 14.38 -1.26 -14.65
CA LYS A 23 15.45 -1.31 -13.64
C LYS A 23 15.96 -2.73 -13.43
N LEU A 24 15.06 -3.71 -13.31
CA LEU A 24 15.45 -5.11 -13.17
C LEU A 24 16.22 -5.61 -14.40
N GLN A 25 15.78 -5.25 -15.61
CA GLN A 25 16.49 -5.62 -16.83
C GLN A 25 17.90 -5.03 -16.86
N GLN A 26 18.06 -3.75 -16.50
CA GLN A 26 19.39 -3.12 -16.41
C GLN A 26 20.30 -3.82 -15.40
N LYS A 27 19.78 -4.22 -14.23
CA LYS A 27 20.54 -5.01 -13.25
C LYS A 27 20.98 -6.35 -13.82
N LYS A 28 20.08 -7.05 -14.52
CA LYS A 28 20.39 -8.33 -15.19
C LYS A 28 21.47 -8.15 -16.27
N ASP A 29 21.33 -7.15 -17.13
CA ASP A 29 22.30 -6.88 -18.19
C ASP A 29 23.69 -6.57 -17.62
N TYR A 30 23.76 -5.77 -16.55
CA TYR A 30 24.99 -5.49 -15.83
C TYR A 30 25.61 -6.77 -15.25
N VAL A 31 24.82 -7.57 -14.53
CA VAL A 31 25.29 -8.79 -13.88
C VAL A 31 25.73 -9.83 -14.90
N TYR A 32 24.97 -10.07 -15.96
CA TYR A 32 25.33 -11.04 -16.99
C TYR A 32 26.58 -10.63 -17.77
N LYS A 33 26.80 -9.33 -17.98
CA LYS A 33 28.01 -8.84 -18.63
C LYS A 33 29.24 -8.99 -17.72
N LYS A 34 29.09 -8.72 -16.43
CA LYS A 34 30.20 -8.76 -15.47
C LYS A 34 30.50 -10.16 -14.95
N PHE A 35 29.47 -11.00 -14.83
CA PHE A 35 29.53 -12.36 -14.29
C PHE A 35 28.82 -13.32 -15.25
N PRO A 36 29.45 -13.70 -16.37
CA PRO A 36 28.85 -14.60 -17.37
C PRO A 36 28.34 -15.92 -16.78
N ARG A 37 29.00 -16.43 -15.72
CA ARG A 37 28.58 -17.64 -15.00
C ARG A 37 27.16 -17.54 -14.45
N ILE A 38 26.71 -16.38 -13.99
CA ILE A 38 25.32 -16.20 -13.52
C ILE A 38 24.31 -16.40 -14.65
N LYS A 39 24.65 -16.00 -15.89
CA LYS A 39 23.80 -16.23 -17.06
C LYS A 39 23.73 -17.72 -17.41
N GLU A 40 24.86 -18.42 -17.36
CA GLU A 40 24.93 -19.87 -17.56
C GLU A 40 24.09 -20.62 -16.53
N ILE A 41 24.23 -20.27 -15.25
CA ILE A 41 23.41 -20.82 -14.16
C ILE A 41 21.92 -20.65 -14.47
N ASP A 42 21.48 -19.46 -14.87
CA ASP A 42 20.07 -19.20 -15.19
C ASP A 42 19.59 -20.02 -16.41
N SER A 43 20.46 -20.25 -17.41
CA SER A 43 20.18 -21.15 -18.54
C SER A 43 20.10 -22.61 -18.12
N GLU A 44 21.03 -23.10 -17.30
CA GLU A 44 21.03 -24.48 -16.78
C GLU A 44 19.76 -24.74 -15.94
N ILE A 45 19.41 -23.83 -15.03
CA ILE A 45 18.18 -23.92 -14.23
C ILE A 45 16.94 -24.00 -15.14
N SER A 46 16.89 -23.19 -16.20
CA SER A 46 15.78 -23.22 -17.17
C SER A 46 15.71 -24.56 -17.91
N GLU A 47 16.85 -25.11 -18.31
CA GLU A 47 16.93 -26.40 -18.99
C GLU A 47 16.47 -27.55 -18.09
N TYR A 48 16.91 -27.59 -16.83
CA TYR A 48 16.41 -28.54 -15.84
C TYR A 48 14.88 -28.43 -15.67
N GLY A 49 14.33 -27.21 -15.64
CA GLY A 49 12.88 -27.00 -15.56
C GLY A 49 12.12 -27.56 -16.76
N ILE A 50 12.63 -27.35 -17.98
CA ILE A 50 12.05 -27.90 -19.22
C ILE A 50 12.10 -29.43 -19.20
N ASN A 51 13.24 -30.00 -18.81
CA ASN A 51 13.44 -31.45 -18.75
C ASN A 51 12.54 -32.13 -17.72
N ILE A 52 12.30 -31.47 -16.57
CA ILE A 52 11.32 -31.93 -15.58
C ILE A 52 9.91 -31.92 -16.17
N ALA A 53 9.49 -30.82 -16.79
CA ALA A 53 8.16 -30.71 -17.39
C ALA A 53 7.93 -31.78 -18.49
N ALA A 54 8.93 -31.99 -19.34
CA ALA A 54 8.89 -33.02 -20.38
C ALA A 54 8.83 -34.46 -19.81
N SER A 55 9.55 -34.73 -18.73
CA SER A 55 9.55 -36.04 -18.06
C SER A 55 8.20 -36.39 -17.44
N VAL A 56 7.52 -35.40 -16.84
CA VAL A 56 6.16 -35.56 -16.29
C VAL A 56 5.16 -35.94 -17.39
N ILE A 57 5.24 -35.30 -18.56
CA ILE A 57 4.36 -35.60 -19.70
C ILE A 57 4.60 -37.02 -20.23
N LYS A 58 5.85 -37.50 -20.20
CA LYS A 58 6.24 -38.82 -20.75
C LYS A 58 6.01 -40.00 -19.80
N GLY A 59 5.53 -39.78 -18.57
CA GLY A 59 5.25 -40.84 -17.61
C GLY A 59 6.50 -41.62 -17.16
N ALA A 60 7.68 -40.99 -17.21
CA ALA A 60 8.94 -41.60 -16.76
C ALA A 60 8.98 -41.78 -15.24
N ASP A 61 9.92 -42.58 -14.73
CA ASP A 61 10.13 -42.80 -13.29
C ASP A 61 10.44 -41.45 -12.59
N MET A 62 9.40 -40.91 -11.94
CA MET A 62 9.29 -39.50 -11.59
C MET A 62 10.14 -39.14 -10.38
N GLU A 63 10.22 -39.98 -9.36
CA GLU A 63 10.79 -39.57 -8.07
C GLU A 63 12.29 -39.33 -8.13
N LYS A 64 13.04 -40.25 -8.73
CA LYS A 64 14.51 -40.16 -8.76
C LYS A 64 15.00 -39.06 -9.69
N THR A 65 14.44 -38.99 -10.91
CA THR A 65 14.82 -37.99 -11.93
C THR A 65 14.50 -36.56 -11.48
N ILE A 66 13.34 -36.36 -10.85
CA ILE A 66 12.94 -35.05 -10.32
C ILE A 66 13.78 -34.69 -9.08
N GLY A 67 14.10 -35.67 -8.22
CA GLY A 67 14.94 -35.45 -7.04
C GLY A 67 16.35 -34.97 -7.39
N GLU A 68 17.01 -35.63 -8.35
CA GLU A 68 18.36 -35.26 -8.80
C GLU A 68 18.37 -33.89 -9.48
N ALA A 69 17.41 -33.60 -10.36
CA ALA A 69 17.29 -32.30 -11.01
C ALA A 69 17.03 -31.16 -10.00
N LYS A 70 16.16 -31.38 -9.01
CA LYS A 70 15.92 -30.41 -7.92
C LYS A 70 17.20 -30.14 -7.13
N LYS A 71 17.98 -31.17 -6.81
CA LYS A 71 19.26 -31.00 -6.10
C LYS A 71 20.22 -30.13 -6.90
N LYS A 72 20.40 -30.42 -8.20
CA LYS A 72 21.23 -29.60 -9.10
C LYS A 72 20.76 -28.15 -9.19
N MET A 73 19.45 -27.92 -9.32
CA MET A 73 18.90 -26.56 -9.32
C MET A 73 19.15 -25.82 -8.01
N THR A 74 19.15 -26.52 -6.87
CA THR A 74 19.48 -25.92 -5.56
C THR A 74 20.96 -25.55 -5.48
N ASP A 75 21.85 -26.45 -5.89
CA ASP A 75 23.31 -26.20 -5.91
C ASP A 75 23.63 -24.97 -6.78
N LEU A 76 23.02 -24.87 -7.97
CA LEU A 76 23.17 -23.74 -8.87
C LEU A 76 22.65 -22.42 -8.28
N LYS A 77 21.56 -22.45 -7.51
CA LYS A 77 21.05 -21.25 -6.80
C LYS A 77 22.01 -20.80 -5.71
N ILE A 78 22.62 -21.74 -4.99
CA ILE A 78 23.63 -21.44 -3.97
C ILE A 78 24.85 -20.79 -4.64
N GLU A 79 25.37 -21.39 -5.71
CA GLU A 79 26.49 -20.84 -6.48
C GLU A 79 26.19 -19.41 -6.96
N LYS A 80 24.98 -19.16 -7.48
CA LYS A 80 24.56 -17.81 -7.88
C LYS A 80 24.57 -16.82 -6.72
N SER A 81 24.07 -17.22 -5.55
CA SER A 81 24.06 -16.37 -4.35
C SER A 81 25.46 -16.08 -3.85
N GLU A 82 26.38 -17.05 -3.91
CA GLU A 82 27.79 -16.88 -3.55
C GLU A 82 28.48 -15.88 -4.47
N ILE A 83 28.34 -16.02 -5.80
CA ILE A 83 28.93 -15.09 -6.78
C ILE A 83 28.42 -13.66 -6.52
N LEU A 84 27.14 -13.47 -6.22
CA LEU A 84 26.59 -12.14 -5.90
C LEU A 84 27.21 -11.60 -4.60
N ALA A 85 27.23 -12.39 -3.53
CA ALA A 85 27.71 -11.98 -2.22
C ALA A 85 29.20 -11.64 -2.21
N GLU A 86 30.05 -12.47 -2.84
CA GLU A 86 31.50 -12.24 -2.98
C GLU A 86 31.82 -10.95 -3.72
N ASN A 87 30.91 -10.49 -4.58
CA ASN A 87 31.05 -9.26 -5.35
C ASN A 87 30.32 -8.05 -4.75
N GLY A 88 29.89 -8.16 -3.48
CA GLY A 88 29.23 -7.08 -2.74
C GLY A 88 27.81 -6.77 -3.23
N LEU A 89 27.18 -7.67 -3.99
CA LEU A 89 25.80 -7.55 -4.42
C LEU A 89 24.88 -8.30 -3.45
N PRO A 90 23.74 -7.72 -3.06
CA PRO A 90 22.73 -8.44 -2.30
C PRO A 90 22.26 -9.72 -3.01
N VAL A 91 21.91 -10.76 -2.24
CA VAL A 91 21.42 -12.02 -2.80
C VAL A 91 20.09 -11.86 -3.58
N ASP A 92 19.30 -10.86 -3.21
CA ASP A 92 18.04 -10.47 -3.86
C ASP A 92 18.24 -9.42 -4.97
N TYR A 93 19.48 -9.11 -5.36
CA TYR A 93 19.78 -8.05 -6.31
C TYR A 93 19.08 -8.21 -7.67
N LEU A 94 18.88 -9.47 -8.10
CA LEU A 94 18.21 -9.84 -9.35
C LEU A 94 16.71 -10.15 -9.16
N GLU A 95 16.13 -9.81 -8.02
CA GLU A 95 14.69 -9.92 -7.78
C GLU A 95 13.96 -8.62 -8.11
N ALA A 96 12.67 -8.74 -8.44
CA ALA A 96 11.82 -7.60 -8.71
C ALA A 96 11.54 -6.81 -7.43
N SER A 97 11.83 -5.50 -7.46
CA SER A 97 11.43 -4.57 -6.40
C SER A 97 10.02 -4.07 -6.65
N TYR A 98 9.25 -3.94 -5.56
CA TYR A 98 7.89 -3.38 -5.60
C TYR A 98 7.75 -2.25 -4.59
N ASN A 99 7.01 -1.21 -4.94
CA ASN A 99 6.71 -0.11 -4.03
C ASN A 99 5.71 -0.57 -2.95
N CYS A 100 4.70 -1.35 -3.36
CA CYS A 100 3.77 -2.00 -2.47
C CYS A 100 3.98 -3.52 -2.47
N LYS A 101 4.55 -4.04 -1.38
CA LYS A 101 4.77 -5.49 -1.19
C LYS A 101 3.47 -6.32 -1.19
N LYS A 102 2.33 -5.72 -0.80
CA LYS A 102 1.04 -6.41 -0.70
C LYS A 102 0.44 -6.73 -2.06
N CYS A 103 0.32 -5.73 -2.93
CA CYS A 103 -0.26 -5.89 -4.26
C CYS A 103 0.77 -6.05 -5.38
N LYS A 104 2.07 -5.96 -5.08
CA LYS A 104 3.16 -5.96 -6.07
C LYS A 104 2.93 -4.92 -7.18
N ASP A 105 2.54 -3.73 -6.76
CA ASP A 105 2.23 -2.58 -7.63
C ASP A 105 1.11 -2.83 -8.67
N THR A 106 0.20 -3.76 -8.40
CA THR A 106 -1.00 -3.96 -9.25
C THR A 106 -2.19 -3.12 -8.79
N GLY A 107 -2.15 -2.62 -7.55
CA GLY A 107 -3.29 -1.91 -6.95
C GLY A 107 -4.40 -2.83 -6.42
N TYR A 108 -4.34 -4.15 -6.66
CA TYR A 108 -5.35 -5.12 -6.25
C TYR A 108 -4.74 -6.32 -5.53
N ILE A 109 -5.54 -6.95 -4.67
CA ILE A 109 -5.25 -8.24 -4.05
C ILE A 109 -6.45 -9.14 -4.38
N GLY A 110 -6.30 -9.98 -5.41
CA GLY A 110 -7.43 -10.68 -6.02
C GLY A 110 -8.40 -9.69 -6.67
N SER A 111 -9.67 -9.74 -6.28
CA SER A 111 -10.70 -8.79 -6.73
C SER A 111 -10.74 -7.50 -5.90
N GLU A 112 -10.06 -7.45 -4.76
CA GLU A 112 -10.17 -6.35 -3.81
C GLU A 112 -9.13 -5.26 -4.05
N LYS A 113 -9.54 -4.00 -3.91
CA LYS A 113 -8.60 -2.87 -3.97
C LYS A 113 -7.62 -2.95 -2.81
N CYS A 114 -6.34 -2.89 -3.13
CA CYS A 114 -5.30 -2.83 -2.12
C CYS A 114 -5.43 -1.56 -1.29
N THR A 115 -5.00 -1.62 -0.03
CA THR A 115 -4.91 -0.46 0.88
C THR A 115 -4.17 0.73 0.24
N CYS A 116 -3.10 0.50 -0.52
CA CYS A 116 -2.39 1.57 -1.23
C CYS A 116 -3.20 2.19 -2.38
N PHE A 117 -4.11 1.42 -3.01
CA PHE A 117 -5.03 1.95 -4.02
C PHE A 117 -6.13 2.80 -3.36
N LYS A 118 -6.69 2.31 -2.25
CA LYS A 118 -7.68 3.05 -1.46
C LYS A 118 -7.10 4.39 -0.98
N GLN A 119 -5.86 4.39 -0.47
CA GLN A 119 -5.19 5.62 -0.07
C GLN A 119 -5.00 6.59 -1.24
N LYS A 120 -4.52 6.12 -2.39
CA LYS A 120 -4.39 6.97 -3.59
C LYS A 120 -5.73 7.58 -4.04
N LEU A 121 -6.83 6.82 -3.94
CA LEU A 121 -8.17 7.36 -4.23
C LEU A 121 -8.53 8.47 -3.25
N ILE A 122 -8.35 8.23 -1.96
CA ILE A 122 -8.58 9.23 -0.90
C ILE A 122 -7.77 10.50 -1.18
N ASP A 123 -6.49 10.36 -1.52
CA ASP A 123 -5.61 11.49 -1.83
C ASP A 123 -6.11 12.29 -3.05
N LYS A 124 -6.58 11.63 -4.11
CA LYS A 124 -7.15 12.30 -5.30
C LYS A 124 -8.44 13.05 -4.97
N TYR A 125 -9.31 12.45 -4.15
CA TYR A 125 -10.54 13.11 -3.72
C TYR A 125 -10.26 14.35 -2.87
N TYR A 126 -9.35 14.27 -1.90
CA TYR A 126 -8.99 15.44 -1.09
C TYR A 126 -8.31 16.55 -1.89
N GLN A 127 -7.53 16.21 -2.91
CA GLN A 127 -6.92 17.19 -3.82
C GLN A 127 -7.99 17.97 -4.59
N GLN A 128 -9.04 17.31 -5.08
CA GLN A 128 -10.12 17.98 -5.81
C GLN A 128 -10.91 18.95 -4.92
N SER A 129 -11.12 18.58 -3.65
CA SER A 129 -11.94 19.36 -2.72
C SER A 129 -11.22 20.53 -2.04
N ASN A 130 -9.94 20.78 -2.35
CA ASN A 130 -9.06 21.71 -1.61
C ASN A 130 -9.00 21.44 -0.08
N LEU A 131 -9.50 20.28 0.37
CA LEU A 131 -9.60 19.94 1.79
C LEU A 131 -8.25 19.61 2.41
N LYS A 132 -7.26 19.19 1.60
CA LYS A 132 -5.94 18.76 2.10
C LYS A 132 -5.29 19.80 3.04
N ASN A 133 -5.37 21.08 2.70
CA ASN A 133 -4.77 22.15 3.53
C ASN A 133 -5.61 22.47 4.77
N ILE A 134 -6.94 22.26 4.68
CA ILE A 134 -7.87 22.48 5.78
C ILE A 134 -7.70 21.38 6.82
N LEU A 135 -7.66 20.10 6.43
CA LEU A 135 -7.51 18.96 7.33
C LEU A 135 -6.17 18.93 8.08
N MET A 136 -5.12 19.59 7.57
CA MET A 136 -3.88 19.78 8.31
C MET A 136 -4.03 20.74 9.52
N LYS A 137 -5.02 21.62 9.49
CA LYS A 137 -5.27 22.64 10.52
C LYS A 137 -6.52 22.39 11.34
N GLU A 138 -7.52 21.73 10.74
CA GLU A 138 -8.83 21.47 11.33
C GLU A 138 -9.01 19.96 11.49
N ASN A 139 -8.44 19.42 12.56
CA ASN A 139 -8.51 18.01 12.94
C ASN A 139 -8.60 17.87 14.47
N PHE A 140 -8.82 16.64 14.96
CA PHE A 140 -8.96 16.39 16.38
C PHE A 140 -7.71 16.75 17.20
N ASP A 141 -6.51 16.68 16.60
CA ASP A 141 -5.25 17.01 17.29
C ASP A 141 -5.06 18.52 17.48
N THR A 142 -5.61 19.33 16.57
CA THR A 142 -5.55 20.80 16.63
C THR A 142 -6.78 21.44 17.28
N PHE A 143 -7.72 20.63 17.75
CA PHE A 143 -8.92 21.11 18.45
C PHE A 143 -8.56 21.70 19.81
N ASP A 144 -8.89 22.97 20.02
CA ASP A 144 -8.63 23.67 21.27
C ASP A 144 -9.93 23.93 22.05
N ILE A 145 -10.16 23.12 23.09
CA ILE A 145 -11.31 23.25 23.98
C ILE A 145 -11.23 24.50 24.87
N SER A 146 -10.04 25.09 25.07
CA SER A 146 -9.87 26.26 25.94
C SER A 146 -10.51 27.54 25.36
N LEU A 147 -10.84 27.54 24.06
CA LEU A 147 -11.56 28.62 23.39
C LEU A 147 -13.02 28.78 23.85
N TYR A 148 -13.57 27.79 24.58
CA TYR A 148 -14.96 27.79 25.02
C TYR A 148 -15.08 28.26 26.48
N SER A 149 -16.04 29.14 26.73
CA SER A 149 -16.28 29.72 28.06
C SER A 149 -16.78 28.69 29.07
N HIS A 150 -16.25 28.76 30.29
CA HIS A 150 -16.75 28.02 31.45
C HIS A 150 -17.98 28.68 32.10
N SER A 151 -18.29 29.93 31.75
CA SER A 151 -19.49 30.62 32.25
C SER A 151 -20.72 30.16 31.49
N LYS A 152 -21.80 29.87 32.21
CA LYS A 152 -23.09 29.54 31.59
C LYS A 152 -23.66 30.75 30.86
N VAL A 153 -24.34 30.48 29.75
CA VAL A 153 -25.16 31.46 29.04
C VAL A 153 -26.53 31.51 29.73
N GLU A 154 -27.14 32.68 29.79
CA GLU A 154 -28.46 32.84 30.38
C GLU A 154 -29.49 31.96 29.64
N GLY A 155 -30.24 31.14 30.39
CA GLY A 155 -31.21 30.19 29.84
C GLY A 155 -30.65 28.81 29.49
N GLU A 156 -29.35 28.56 29.65
CA GLU A 156 -28.72 27.28 29.36
C GLU A 156 -28.31 26.53 30.65
N ASP A 157 -28.49 25.21 30.66
CA ASP A 157 -28.18 24.37 31.83
C ASP A 157 -26.68 24.12 32.02
N ILE A 158 -25.90 24.18 30.94
CA ILE A 158 -24.46 23.87 30.90
C ILE A 158 -23.68 24.99 30.22
N SER A 159 -22.40 25.12 30.56
CA SER A 159 -21.50 26.07 29.91
C SER A 159 -21.15 25.63 28.48
N PRO A 160 -20.77 26.57 27.59
CA PRO A 160 -20.25 26.23 26.26
C PRO A 160 -19.09 25.22 26.31
N PHE A 161 -18.20 25.34 27.31
CA PHE A 161 -17.11 24.40 27.55
C PHE A 161 -17.61 22.97 27.82
N GLU A 162 -18.58 22.81 28.74
CA GLU A 162 -19.17 21.51 29.05
C GLU A 162 -19.95 20.92 27.88
N ASN A 163 -20.68 21.76 27.14
CA ASN A 163 -21.41 21.34 25.95
C ASN A 163 -20.45 20.84 24.87
N MET A 164 -19.41 21.61 24.58
CA MET A 164 -18.45 21.26 23.54
C MET A 164 -17.63 20.02 23.90
N GLN A 165 -17.31 19.79 25.18
CA GLN A 165 -16.70 18.51 25.60
C GLN A 165 -17.59 17.31 25.28
N LYS A 166 -18.91 17.40 25.52
CA LYS A 166 -19.84 16.31 25.19
C LYS A 166 -19.90 16.08 23.68
N ILE A 167 -20.00 17.16 22.90
CA ILE A 167 -20.02 17.09 21.43
C ILE A 167 -18.72 16.49 20.90
N PHE A 168 -17.56 16.94 21.37
CA PHE A 168 -16.26 16.44 20.96
C PHE A 168 -16.11 14.94 21.26
N LYS A 169 -16.47 14.51 22.48
CA LYS A 169 -16.47 13.09 22.84
C LYS A 169 -17.36 12.27 21.91
N HIS A 170 -18.58 12.74 21.65
CA HIS A 170 -19.50 12.04 20.76
C HIS A 170 -18.97 11.96 19.32
N SER A 171 -18.31 12.99 18.82
CA SER A 171 -17.64 12.97 17.50
C SER A 171 -16.52 11.93 17.42
N ILE A 172 -15.71 11.79 18.48
CA ILE A 172 -14.65 10.75 18.54
C ILE A 172 -15.28 9.35 18.58
N ASP A 173 -16.30 9.16 19.41
CA ASP A 173 -17.01 7.88 19.51
C ASP A 173 -17.66 7.49 18.18
N TYR A 174 -18.21 8.47 17.45
CA TYR A 174 -18.77 8.28 16.11
C TYR A 174 -17.72 7.81 15.10
N VAL A 175 -16.57 8.50 15.03
CA VAL A 175 -15.49 8.13 14.09
C VAL A 175 -14.93 6.74 14.40
N ASN A 176 -14.73 6.41 15.68
CA ASN A 176 -14.22 5.11 16.10
C ASN A 176 -15.19 3.94 15.79
N ASN A 177 -16.50 4.23 15.71
CA ASN A 177 -17.53 3.23 15.44
C ASN A 177 -18.15 3.36 14.04
N PHE A 178 -17.56 4.17 13.15
CA PHE A 178 -18.16 4.55 11.88
C PHE A 178 -18.60 3.36 11.01
N ASP A 179 -17.77 2.31 10.94
CA ASP A 179 -18.06 1.11 10.15
C ASP A 179 -19.21 0.25 10.72
N ASN A 180 -19.61 0.47 11.99
CA ASN A 180 -20.57 -0.34 12.72
C ASN A 180 -21.83 0.44 13.16
N THR A 181 -21.97 1.70 12.73
CA THR A 181 -23.10 2.57 13.09
C THR A 181 -23.86 3.06 11.86
N ASN A 182 -25.16 3.28 12.01
CA ASN A 182 -26.01 3.95 11.02
C ASN A 182 -26.45 5.36 11.49
N GLU A 183 -25.82 5.85 12.56
CA GLU A 183 -26.09 7.18 13.10
C GLU A 183 -25.60 8.27 12.15
N ASN A 184 -26.20 9.45 12.25
CA ASN A 184 -25.76 10.64 11.52
C ASN A 184 -25.58 11.78 12.51
N LEU A 185 -24.55 12.61 12.32
CA LEU A 185 -24.31 13.79 13.15
C LEU A 185 -24.83 15.06 12.47
N LEU A 186 -25.66 15.81 13.19
CA LEU A 186 -26.13 17.14 12.77
C LEU A 186 -25.61 18.20 13.73
N PHE A 187 -24.65 19.01 13.27
CA PHE A 187 -24.19 20.19 14.01
C PHE A 187 -25.06 21.40 13.67
N TYR A 188 -25.73 21.99 14.66
CA TYR A 188 -26.56 23.19 14.50
C TYR A 188 -26.18 24.28 15.51
N GLY A 189 -26.50 25.54 15.22
CA GLY A 189 -26.21 26.70 16.08
C GLY A 189 -25.62 27.89 15.31
N ASN A 190 -25.39 29.00 16.01
CA ASN A 190 -24.90 30.26 15.44
C ASN A 190 -23.51 30.14 14.78
N SER A 191 -23.16 31.11 13.95
CA SER A 191 -21.83 31.18 13.30
C SER A 191 -20.70 31.26 14.32
N GLY A 192 -19.52 30.74 13.97
CA GLY A 192 -18.32 30.83 14.83
C GLY A 192 -18.22 29.80 15.97
N LEU A 193 -19.18 28.87 16.10
CA LEU A 193 -19.21 27.89 17.20
C LEU A 193 -18.50 26.55 16.91
N GLY A 194 -17.56 26.51 15.95
CA GLY A 194 -16.76 25.30 15.69
C GLY A 194 -17.45 24.18 14.87
N LYS A 195 -18.68 24.37 14.39
CA LYS A 195 -19.41 23.35 13.60
C LYS A 195 -18.67 22.87 12.35
N THR A 196 -18.16 23.80 11.54
CA THR A 196 -17.39 23.48 10.34
C THR A 196 -16.08 22.79 10.69
N PHE A 197 -15.40 23.25 11.75
CA PHE A 197 -14.16 22.64 12.23
C PHE A 197 -14.37 21.18 12.63
N LEU A 198 -15.41 20.87 13.42
CA LEU A 198 -15.73 19.50 13.81
C LEU A 198 -16.15 18.63 12.62
N SER A 199 -16.90 19.20 11.67
CA SER A 199 -17.21 18.49 10.41
C SER A 199 -15.95 18.14 9.63
N ASN A 200 -14.94 19.01 9.63
CA ASN A 200 -13.65 18.74 9.00
C ASN A 200 -12.82 17.73 9.82
N CYS A 201 -12.92 17.72 11.15
CA CYS A 201 -12.26 16.70 11.97
C CYS A 201 -12.73 15.27 11.65
N ILE A 202 -14.00 15.12 11.26
CA ILE A 202 -14.62 13.83 10.93
C ILE A 202 -14.30 13.39 9.49
N ALA A 203 -13.95 14.33 8.61
CA ALA A 203 -13.78 14.13 7.16
C ALA A 203 -12.45 13.45 6.79
#